data_AF-A0A653SQC1-F1
#
_entry.id   AF-A0A653SQC1-F1
#
_cell.length_a   1.000
_cell.length_b   1.000
_cell.length_c   1.000
_cell.angle_alpha   90.00
_cell.angle_beta   90.00
_cell.angle_gamma   90.00
#
_symmetry.space_group_name_H-M   'P 1'
#
loop_
_entity.id
_entity.type
_entity.pdbx_description
1 polymer ?
#
loop_
_entity_poly.entity_id
_entity_poly.type
_entity_poly.pdbx_seq_one_letter_code
_entity_poly.pdbx_strand_id
1 'polypeptide(L)' 'MIDLFVKDLKNFHQYLSEHEVTVSNIQILADTDLGGFSFEDVDGNVFGVTNIKPHQTKKETSL' A
#
# COMPACT_ATOMS: atom_id res chain seq x y z
N MET A 1 6.17 -9.27 5.61
CA MET A 1 5.23 -8.58 4.71
C MET A 1 5.87 -7.24 4.37
N ILE A 2 6.28 -7.04 3.12
CA ILE A 2 6.79 -5.74 2.67
C ILE A 2 5.58 -5.03 2.10
N ASP A 3 5.14 -3.97 2.76
CA ASP A 3 4.10 -3.11 2.21
C ASP A 3 4.79 -2.05 1.35
N LEU A 4 4.51 -2.07 0.05
CA LEU A 4 4.98 -1.04 -0.87
C LEU A 4 4.31 0.28 -0.47
N PHE A 5 5.11 1.27 -0.08
CA PHE A 5 4.57 2.59 0.20
C PHE A 5 4.25 3.32 -1.10
N VAL A 6 2.99 3.73 -1.26
CA VAL A 6 2.54 4.54 -2.39
C VAL A 6 1.77 5.73 -1.85
N LYS A 7 2.11 6.95 -2.29
CA LYS A 7 1.45 8.17 -1.80
C LYS A 7 -0.01 8.26 -2.23
N ASP A 8 -0.30 7.90 -3.48
CA ASP A 8 -1.63 7.95 -4.07
C ASP A 8 -2.17 6.54 -4.32
N LEU A 9 -2.90 6.06 -3.32
CA LEU A 9 -3.37 4.68 -3.29
C LEU A 9 -4.43 4.39 -4.38
N LYS A 10 -5.30 5.37 -4.65
CA LYS A 10 -6.40 5.26 -5.61
C LYS A 10 -5.87 5.21 -7.03
N ASN A 11 -4.95 6.12 -7.39
CA ASN A 11 -4.38 6.13 -8.73
C ASN A 11 -3.52 4.89 -9.02
N PHE A 12 -2.80 4.37 -8.03
CA PHE A 12 -2.02 3.14 -8.23
C PHE A 12 -2.90 1.89 -8.34
N HIS A 13 -3.98 1.81 -7.55
CA HIS A 13 -4.98 0.74 -7.68
C HIS A 13 -5.64 0.74 -9.07
N GLN A 14 -6.03 1.93 -9.55
CA GLN A 14 -6.58 2.15 -10.89
C GLN A 14 -5.59 1.69 -11.97
N TYR A 15 -4.33 2.13 -11.88
CA TYR A 15 -3.28 1.78 -12.83
C TYR A 15 -3.09 0.26 -12.94
N LEU A 16 -3.04 -0.45 -11.82
CA LEU A 16 -2.91 -1.92 -11.81
C LEU A 16 -4.12 -2.60 -12.45
N SER A 17 -5.33 -2.14 -12.12
CA SER A 17 -6.58 -2.67 -12.69
C SER A 17 -6.64 -2.49 -14.20
N GLU A 18 -6.18 -1.34 -14.72
CA GLU A 18 -6.12 -1.04 -16.16
C GLU A 18 -5.10 -1.90 -16.92
N HIS A 19 -4.11 -2.46 -16.21
CA HIS A 19 -3.10 -3.37 -16.77
C HIS A 19 -3.39 -4.83 -16.46
N GLU A 20 -4.66 -5.17 -16.18
CA GLU A 20 -5.12 -6.55 -15.97
C GLU A 20 -4.46 -7.26 -14.77
N VAL A 21 -3.94 -6.50 -13.80
CA VAL A 21 -3.41 -7.05 -12.55
C VAL A 21 -4.57 -7.33 -11.58
N THR A 22 -4.59 -8.52 -11.00
CA THR A 22 -5.56 -8.89 -9.96
C THR A 22 -5.27 -8.08 -8.69
N VAL A 23 -6.20 -7.19 -8.34
CA VAL A 23 -6.12 -6.34 -7.14
C VAL A 23 -7.30 -6.62 -6.20
N SER A 24 -7.07 -6.51 -4.89
CA SER A 24 -8.14 -6.51 -3.90
C SER A 24 -8.79 -5.13 -3.77
N ASN A 25 -9.94 -5.07 -3.09
CA ASN A 25 -10.58 -3.81 -2.77
C ASN A 25 -9.71 -2.97 -1.85
N ILE A 26 -9.68 -1.66 -2.07
CA ILE A 26 -9.01 -0.73 -1.17
C ILE A 26 -9.71 -0.73 0.18
N GLN A 27 -8.95 -1.06 1.23
CA GLN A 27 -9.39 -0.92 2.61
C GLN A 27 -8.91 0.41 3.15
N ILE A 28 -9.84 1.35 3.31
CA ILE A 28 -9.58 2.68 3.89
C ILE A 28 -9.81 2.63 5.39
N LEU A 29 -8.87 3.16 6.17
CA LEU A 29 -9.03 3.41 7.59
C LEU A 29 -9.94 4.62 7.76
N ALA A 30 -11.01 4.48 8.54
CA ALA A 30 -12.01 5.53 8.74
C ALA A 30 -11.36 6.89 9.07
N ASP A 31 -11.94 7.96 8.51
CA ASP A 31 -11.57 9.37 8.72
C ASP A 31 -10.25 9.86 8.10
N THR A 32 -9.54 9.02 7.35
CA THR A 32 -8.37 9.46 6.58
C THR A 32 -8.37 8.76 5.23
N ASP A 33 -7.92 9.39 4.13
CA ASP A 33 -7.67 8.70 2.84
C ASP A 33 -6.49 7.68 2.95
N LEU A 34 -6.17 7.22 4.16
CA LEU A 34 -5.11 6.27 4.46
C LEU A 34 -5.66 4.85 4.48
N GLY A 35 -4.86 3.90 4.00
CA GLY A 35 -5.29 2.52 3.89
C GLY A 35 -4.31 1.65 3.14
N GLY A 36 -4.83 0.59 2.57
CA GLY A 36 -4.05 -0.36 1.79
C GLY A 36 -4.90 -1.30 0.94
N PHE A 37 -4.24 -1.97 0.01
CA PHE A 37 -4.80 -3.08 -0.75
C PHE A 37 -3.68 -4.08 -1.04
N SER A 38 -4.01 -5.17 -1.72
CA SER A 38 -3.06 -6.18 -2.17
C SER A 38 -3.21 -6.44 -3.65
N PHE A 39 -2.13 -6.84 -4.31
CA PHE A 39 -2.16 -7.31 -5.69
C PHE A 39 -1.33 -8.59 -5.84
N GLU A 40 -1.63 -9.35 -6.89
CA GLU A 40 -0.96 -10.60 -7.24
C GLU A 40 -0.06 -10.40 -8.47
N ASP A 41 1.16 -10.92 -8.47
CA ASP A 41 2.00 -10.98 -9.67
C ASP A 41 1.70 -12.20 -10.55
N VAL A 42 2.40 -12.31 -11.68
CA VAL A 42 2.21 -13.40 -12.65
C VAL A 42 2.56 -14.80 -12.11
N ASP A 43 3.34 -14.86 -11.02
CA ASP A 43 3.75 -16.11 -10.37
C ASP A 43 2.81 -16.48 -9.21
N GLY A 44 1.81 -15.65 -8.92
CA GLY A 44 0.86 -15.85 -7.82
C GLY A 44 1.34 -15.29 -6.48
N ASN A 45 2.41 -14.50 -6.46
CA ASN A 45 2.89 -13.86 -5.23
C ASN A 45 2.00 -12.66 -4.88
N VAL A 46 1.64 -12.54 -3.59
CA VAL A 46 0.78 -11.47 -3.10
C VAL A 46 1.61 -10.38 -2.42
N PHE A 47 1.42 -9.14 -2.86
CA PHE A 47 2.09 -7.95 -2.31
C PHE A 47 1.09 -7.01 -1.65
N GLY A 48 1.51 -6.41 -0.52
CA GLY A 48 0.75 -5.36 0.16
C GLY A 48 1.15 -3.97 -0.33
N VAL A 49 0.18 -3.06 -0.41
CA VAL A 49 0.37 -1.65 -0.75
C VAL A 49 -0.27 -0.80 0.32
N THR A 50 0.43 0.24 0.80
CA THR A 50 -0.11 1.18 1.78
C THR A 50 0.38 2.61 1.53
N ASN A 51 -0.40 3.61 1.94
CA ASN A 51 0.03 5.01 2.03
C ASN A 51 0.28 5.43 3.49
N ILE A 52 0.30 4.47 4.40
CA ILE A 52 0.67 4.68 5.80
C ILE A 52 2.18 4.62 5.86
N LYS A 53 2.81 5.74 6.24
CA LYS A 53 4.26 5.73 6.43
C LYS A 53 4.57 4.76 7.57
N PRO A 54 5.54 3.84 7.40
CA PRO A 54 6.04 3.07 8.52
C PRO A 54 6.49 4.07 9.59
N HIS A 55 6.13 3.81 10.85
CA HIS A 55 6.61 4.62 11.96
C HIS A 55 8.14 4.59 11.92
N GLN A 56 8.74 5.70 11.49
CA GLN A 56 10.15 5.93 11.71
C GLN A 56 10.26 6.11 13.21
N THR A 57 10.69 5.06 13.92
CA THR A 57 11.15 5.23 15.30
C THR A 57 12.24 6.30 15.21
N LYS A 58 11.94 7.51 15.71
CA LYS A 58 12.98 8.51 15.91
C LYS A 58 14.03 7.80 16.74
N LYS A 59 15.23 7.60 16.20
CA LYS A 59 16.38 7.28 17.06
C LYS A 59 16.42 8.41 18.08
N GLU A 60 16.12 8.10 19.33
CA GLU A 60 16.40 8.99 20.45
C GLU A 60 17.88 9.36 20.33
N THR A 61 18.13 10.56 19.83
CA THR A 61 19.46 11.16 19.88
C THR A 61 19.48 11.85 21.22
N SER A 62 19.74 11.07 22.27
CA SER A 62 20.13 11.63 23.56
C SER A 62 21.52 12.21 23.38
N LEU A 63 21.59 13.54 23.39
CA LEU A 63 22.80 14.33 23.58
C LEU A 63 23.33 14.18 25.01
#